data_AF-A0A529X8U1-F1
#
_entry.id   AF-A0A529X8U1-F1
#
_cell.length_a   1.000
_cell.length_b   1.000
_cell.length_c   1.000
_cell.angle_alpha   90.00
_cell.angle_beta   90.00
_cell.angle_gamma   90.00
#
_symmetry.space_group_name_H-M   'P 1'
#
loop_
_entity.id
_entity.type
_entity.pdbx_description
1 polymer ?
#
loop_
_entity_poly.entity_id
_entity_poly.type
_entity_poly.pdbx_seq_one_letter_code
_entity_poly.pdbx_strand_id
1 'polypeptide(L)'
;APYSEAEGARCMADRLNKAAGANDPKVELMIEDNRSDPQLSVSLGQKFLDAGAQVITGVPFPDALIPMAQTAQPYGATVFSAPNTQLEMQQAGLDNFIAGAVPDPINASATANALYGK
;
A
#
# COMPACT_ATOMS: atom_id res chain seq x y z
N ALA A 1 5.78 6.51 -22.16
CA ALA A 1 4.50 5.92 -21.72
C ALA A 1 3.97 6.76 -20.56
N PRO A 2 2.64 6.90 -20.36
CA PRO A 2 2.14 7.45 -19.10
C PRO A 2 2.71 6.66 -17.93
N TYR A 3 3.07 7.37 -16.86
CA TYR A 3 3.63 6.76 -15.65
C TYR A 3 2.61 5.76 -15.08
N SER A 4 3.03 4.50 -14.91
CA SER A 4 2.24 3.46 -14.26
C SER A 4 3.09 2.88 -13.14
N GLU A 5 2.63 3.07 -11.90
CA GLU A 5 3.28 2.53 -10.69
C GLU A 5 3.44 1.00 -10.78
N ALA A 6 2.56 0.34 -11.52
CA ALA A 6 2.58 -1.09 -11.76
C ALA A 6 3.84 -1.59 -12.52
N GLU A 7 4.47 -0.75 -13.35
CA GLU A 7 5.66 -1.16 -14.10
C GLU A 7 6.89 -1.35 -13.19
N GLY A 8 7.00 -0.53 -12.14
CA GLY A 8 8.03 -0.72 -11.12
C GLY A 8 7.85 -2.04 -10.37
N ALA A 9 6.60 -2.36 -9.98
CA ALA A 9 6.27 -3.63 -9.34
C ALA A 9 6.56 -4.83 -10.26
N ARG A 10 6.15 -4.77 -11.54
CA ARG A 10 6.43 -5.81 -12.55
C ARG A 10 7.92 -6.06 -12.72
N CYS A 11 8.70 -5.00 -12.87
CA CYS A 11 10.15 -5.09 -13.00
C CYS A 11 10.78 -5.80 -11.79
N MET A 12 10.33 -5.48 -10.57
CA MET A 12 10.85 -6.10 -9.36
C MET A 12 10.40 -7.55 -9.19
N ALA A 13 9.13 -7.87 -9.48
CA ALA A 13 8.65 -9.26 -9.48
C ALA A 13 9.44 -10.13 -10.47
N ASP A 14 9.69 -9.63 -11.68
CA ASP A 14 10.50 -10.33 -12.68
C ASP A 14 11.93 -10.60 -12.21
N ARG A 15 12.56 -9.59 -11.57
CA ARG A 15 13.92 -9.75 -11.03
C ARG A 15 13.97 -10.78 -9.91
N LEU A 16 13.00 -10.76 -8.99
CA LEU A 16 12.90 -11.71 -7.89
C LEU A 16 12.63 -13.13 -8.42
N ASN A 17 11.70 -13.27 -9.36
CA ASN A 17 11.33 -14.56 -9.93
C ASN A 17 12.46 -15.21 -10.75
N LYS A 18 13.28 -14.40 -11.44
CA LYS A 18 14.49 -14.88 -12.14
C LYS A 18 15.59 -15.33 -11.18
N ALA A 19 15.70 -14.68 -10.02
CA ALA A 19 16.69 -15.03 -8.99
C ALA A 19 16.26 -16.24 -8.13
N ALA A 20 14.95 -16.47 -8.02
CA ALA A 20 14.38 -17.56 -7.23
C ALA A 20 14.68 -18.94 -7.84
N GLY A 21 15.11 -19.89 -6.98
CA GLY A 21 15.33 -21.28 -7.33
C GLY A 21 14.06 -22.04 -7.70
N ALA A 22 14.19 -23.34 -7.99
CA ALA A 22 13.09 -24.18 -8.47
C ALA A 22 11.97 -24.37 -7.42
N ASN A 23 12.33 -24.34 -6.13
CA ASN A 23 11.40 -24.56 -5.01
C ASN A 23 11.09 -23.28 -4.23
N ASP A 24 11.63 -22.13 -4.65
CA ASP A 24 11.38 -20.86 -3.99
C ASP A 24 10.01 -20.31 -4.41
N PRO A 25 9.29 -19.62 -3.50
CA PRO A 25 8.03 -18.97 -3.86
C PRO A 25 8.27 -17.91 -4.94
N LYS A 26 7.34 -17.84 -5.89
CA LYS A 26 7.33 -16.80 -6.93
C LYS A 26 6.37 -15.68 -6.53
N VAL A 27 6.71 -14.47 -6.93
CA VAL A 27 5.86 -13.29 -6.80
C VAL A 27 4.88 -13.28 -7.97
N GLU A 28 3.59 -13.26 -7.66
CA GLU A 28 2.51 -13.02 -8.62
C GLU A 28 1.94 -11.61 -8.39
N LEU A 29 1.64 -10.91 -9.49
CA LEU A 29 1.05 -9.57 -9.44
C LEU A 29 -0.34 -9.58 -10.08
N MET A 30 -1.33 -9.19 -9.31
CA MET A 30 -2.67 -8.85 -9.81
C MET A 30 -2.79 -7.33 -9.89
N ILE A 31 -3.17 -6.81 -11.05
CA ILE A 31 -3.19 -5.36 -11.33
C ILE A 31 -4.54 -5.00 -11.93
N GLU A 32 -5.20 -4.00 -11.34
CA GLU A 32 -6.47 -3.45 -11.80
C GLU A 32 -6.44 -1.92 -11.65
N ASP A 33 -7.18 -1.22 -12.52
CA ASP A 33 -7.34 0.23 -12.44
C ASP A 33 -8.50 0.58 -11.51
N ASN A 34 -8.18 1.15 -10.35
CA ASN A 34 -9.18 1.61 -9.39
C ASN A 34 -9.76 2.98 -9.72
N ARG A 35 -9.27 3.66 -10.78
CA ARG A 35 -9.71 4.99 -11.22
C ARG A 35 -9.67 6.07 -10.15
N SER A 36 -8.83 5.90 -9.13
CA SER A 36 -8.83 6.73 -7.91
C SER A 36 -10.19 6.80 -7.20
N ASP A 37 -11.03 5.77 -7.39
CA ASP A 37 -12.33 5.66 -6.73
C ASP A 37 -12.21 4.80 -5.46
N PRO A 38 -12.61 5.32 -4.28
CA PRO A 38 -12.48 4.58 -3.03
C PRO A 38 -13.32 3.30 -2.95
N GLN A 39 -14.55 3.32 -3.45
CA GLN A 39 -15.45 2.17 -3.36
C GLN A 39 -15.00 1.04 -4.29
N LEU A 40 -14.54 1.39 -5.48
CA LEU A 40 -13.94 0.47 -6.42
C LEU A 40 -12.65 -0.11 -5.85
N SER A 41 -11.81 0.70 -5.19
CA SER A 41 -10.58 0.24 -4.55
C SER A 41 -10.84 -0.84 -3.51
N VAL A 42 -11.84 -0.65 -2.64
CA VAL A 42 -12.22 -1.66 -1.63
C VAL A 42 -12.76 -2.93 -2.31
N SER A 43 -13.58 -2.78 -3.35
CA SER A 43 -14.15 -3.93 -4.08
C SER A 43 -13.07 -4.76 -4.80
N LEU A 44 -12.09 -4.09 -5.41
CA LEU A 44 -10.92 -4.74 -6.02
C LEU A 44 -10.02 -5.38 -4.96
N GLY A 45 -9.83 -4.72 -3.81
CA GLY A 45 -9.12 -5.29 -2.66
C GLY A 45 -9.73 -6.60 -2.21
N GLN A 46 -11.07 -6.65 -2.04
CA GLN A 46 -11.80 -7.88 -1.72
C GLN A 46 -11.58 -8.98 -2.77
N LYS A 47 -11.72 -8.65 -4.06
CA LYS A 47 -11.44 -9.57 -5.17
C LYS A 47 -10.04 -10.19 -5.07
N PHE A 48 -9.03 -9.38 -4.75
CA PHE A 48 -7.65 -9.85 -4.60
C PHE A 48 -7.43 -10.71 -3.36
N LEU A 49 -8.03 -10.33 -2.22
CA LEU A 49 -7.99 -11.13 -1.00
C LEU A 49 -8.63 -12.50 -1.21
N ASP A 50 -9.78 -12.56 -1.89
CA ASP A 50 -10.46 -13.81 -2.25
C ASP A 50 -9.63 -14.68 -3.21
N ALA A 51 -8.78 -14.06 -4.03
CA ALA A 51 -7.82 -14.75 -4.89
C ALA A 51 -6.53 -15.18 -4.15
N GLY A 52 -6.42 -14.91 -2.84
CA GLY A 52 -5.28 -15.31 -2.01
C GLY A 52 -4.14 -14.29 -1.95
N ALA A 53 -4.39 -13.02 -2.27
CA ALA A 53 -3.39 -11.97 -2.10
C ALA A 53 -2.93 -11.84 -0.64
N GLN A 54 -1.62 -11.89 -0.43
CA GLN A 54 -1.01 -11.69 0.89
C GLN A 54 -0.69 -10.21 1.16
N VAL A 55 -0.58 -9.40 0.10
CA VAL A 55 -0.29 -7.96 0.17
C VAL A 55 -1.20 -7.23 -0.80
N ILE A 56 -1.90 -6.19 -0.32
CA ILE A 56 -2.65 -5.25 -1.15
C ILE A 56 -1.91 -3.90 -1.17
N THR A 57 -1.71 -3.31 -2.36
CA THR A 57 -0.97 -2.05 -2.50
C THR A 57 -1.47 -1.19 -3.68
N GLY A 58 -0.94 0.03 -3.79
CA GLY A 58 -1.23 0.97 -4.89
C GLY A 58 -2.30 2.04 -4.58
N VAL A 59 -2.93 1.99 -3.40
CA VAL A 59 -3.96 2.97 -3.01
C VAL A 59 -3.34 4.05 -2.11
N PRO A 60 -3.48 5.35 -2.42
CA PRO A 60 -2.85 6.42 -1.64
C PRO A 60 -3.74 7.02 -0.53
N PHE A 61 -5.06 6.83 -0.59
CA PHE A 61 -6.03 7.59 0.21
C PHE A 61 -6.66 6.80 1.38
N PRO A 62 -6.84 7.42 2.57
CA PRO A 62 -7.34 6.72 3.77
C PRO A 62 -8.76 6.15 3.68
N ASP A 63 -9.66 6.81 2.97
CA ASP A 63 -11.06 6.41 2.83
C ASP A 63 -11.25 5.04 2.17
N ALA A 64 -10.29 4.58 1.37
CA ALA A 64 -10.21 3.18 0.94
C ALA A 64 -9.25 2.34 1.77
N LEU A 65 -8.11 2.89 2.21
CA LEU A 65 -7.09 2.12 2.93
C LEU A 65 -7.56 1.61 4.29
N ILE A 66 -8.29 2.42 5.08
CA ILE A 66 -8.80 2.01 6.39
C ILE A 66 -9.74 0.79 6.27
N PRO A 67 -10.85 0.86 5.50
CA PRO A 67 -11.73 -0.30 5.35
C PRO A 67 -11.03 -1.49 4.70
N MET A 68 -10.14 -1.27 3.73
CA MET A 68 -9.39 -2.34 3.09
C MET A 68 -8.46 -3.07 4.06
N ALA A 69 -7.78 -2.35 4.96
CA ALA A 69 -6.95 -2.94 6.00
C ALA A 69 -7.77 -3.72 7.02
N GLN A 70 -8.92 -3.20 7.44
CA GLN A 70 -9.87 -3.93 8.31
C GLN A 70 -10.34 -5.23 7.66
N THR A 71 -10.69 -5.20 6.37
CA THR A 71 -11.12 -6.39 5.62
C THR A 71 -9.98 -7.39 5.40
N ALA A 72 -8.73 -6.93 5.28
CA ALA A 72 -7.56 -7.78 5.07
C ALA A 72 -7.10 -8.54 6.34
N GLN A 73 -7.43 -8.05 7.54
CA GLN A 73 -7.05 -8.69 8.82
C GLN A 73 -7.41 -10.18 8.92
N PRO A 74 -8.66 -10.62 8.69
CA PRO A 74 -9.02 -12.04 8.77
C PRO A 74 -8.33 -12.92 7.73
N TYR A 75 -7.83 -12.36 6.63
CA TYR A 75 -7.02 -13.07 5.62
C TYR A 75 -5.55 -13.20 6.04
N GLY A 76 -5.13 -12.53 7.13
CA GLY A 76 -3.73 -12.39 7.49
C GLY A 76 -2.91 -11.58 6.48
N ALA A 77 -3.58 -10.75 5.67
CA ALA A 77 -2.96 -9.98 4.60
C ALA A 77 -2.52 -8.59 5.07
N THR A 78 -1.41 -8.11 4.50
CA THR A 78 -0.86 -6.77 4.77
C THR A 78 -1.38 -5.77 3.74
N VAL A 79 -1.74 -4.57 4.19
CA VAL A 79 -2.01 -3.44 3.31
C VAL A 79 -0.81 -2.50 3.34
N PHE A 80 -0.23 -2.23 2.17
CA PHE A 80 0.92 -1.37 2.03
C PHE A 80 0.61 -0.19 1.11
N SER A 81 0.88 1.03 1.57
CA SER A 81 0.79 2.22 0.72
C SER A 81 2.12 2.96 0.67
N ALA A 82 2.78 2.92 -0.49
CA ALA A 82 4.01 3.66 -0.71
C ALA A 82 3.83 5.20 -0.60
N PRO A 83 2.76 5.81 -1.17
CA PRO A 83 2.62 7.28 -1.18
C PRO A 83 1.77 7.86 -0.03
N ASN A 84 1.21 7.06 0.89
CA ASN A 84 0.33 7.58 1.93
C ASN A 84 1.10 8.42 2.96
N THR A 85 0.72 9.68 3.11
CA THR A 85 1.28 10.64 4.09
C THR A 85 0.26 11.08 5.15
N GLN A 86 -0.99 10.64 4.99
CA GLN A 86 -2.13 11.05 5.79
C GLN A 86 -2.07 10.49 7.22
N LEU A 87 -2.27 11.36 8.20
CA LEU A 87 -2.19 11.03 9.63
C LEU A 87 -3.26 10.02 10.05
N GLU A 88 -4.41 10.03 9.39
CA GLU A 88 -5.56 9.18 9.69
C GLU A 88 -5.20 7.70 9.70
N MET A 89 -4.34 7.25 8.77
CA MET A 89 -3.87 5.86 8.72
C MET A 89 -3.05 5.46 9.94
N GLN A 90 -2.31 6.40 10.54
CA GLN A 90 -1.48 6.14 11.72
C GLN A 90 -2.29 6.16 13.01
N GLN A 91 -3.40 6.90 13.02
CA GLN A 91 -4.33 6.95 14.14
C GLN A 91 -5.33 5.79 14.15
N ALA A 92 -5.51 5.12 13.01
CA ALA A 92 -6.47 4.02 12.87
C ALA A 92 -6.14 2.78 13.72
N GLY A 93 -4.91 2.64 14.23
CA GLY A 93 -4.52 1.54 15.12
C GLY A 93 -4.54 0.17 14.44
N LEU A 94 -4.21 0.12 13.15
CA LEU A 94 -4.24 -1.09 12.34
C LEU A 94 -2.86 -1.75 12.27
N ASP A 95 -2.73 -2.95 12.83
CA ASP A 95 -1.45 -3.68 12.90
C ASP A 95 -0.99 -4.27 11.55
N ASN A 96 -1.87 -4.35 10.57
CA ASN A 96 -1.60 -4.90 9.24
C ASN A 96 -1.41 -3.82 8.16
N PHE A 97 -1.22 -2.56 8.55
CA PHE A 97 -0.96 -1.46 7.63
C PHE A 97 0.49 -0.98 7.71
N ILE A 98 1.12 -0.77 6.55
CA ILE A 98 2.46 -0.20 6.43
C ILE A 98 2.42 0.98 5.43
N ALA A 99 3.01 2.10 5.81
CA ALA A 99 3.24 3.24 4.92
C ALA A 99 4.72 3.33 4.50
N GLY A 100 4.96 3.63 3.22
CA GLY A 100 6.31 3.86 2.69
C GLY A 100 6.77 5.31 2.77
N ALA A 101 5.83 6.25 2.98
CA ALA A 101 6.12 7.68 3.05
C ALA A 101 6.08 8.20 4.49
N VAL A 102 6.78 9.31 4.69
CA VAL A 102 6.82 10.02 5.97
C VAL A 102 5.49 10.80 6.13
N PRO A 103 4.78 10.67 7.27
CA PRO A 103 3.56 11.42 7.55
C PRO A 103 3.70 12.94 7.47
N ASP A 104 2.64 13.62 7.03
CA ASP A 104 2.58 15.08 6.93
C ASP A 104 2.95 15.81 8.25
N PRO A 105 2.51 15.35 9.44
CA PRO A 105 2.91 15.95 10.71
C PRO A 105 4.42 16.01 10.97
N ILE A 106 5.23 15.13 10.40
CA ILE A 106 6.69 15.18 10.58
C ILE A 106 7.27 16.40 9.86
N ASN A 107 6.80 16.70 8.64
CA ASN A 107 7.21 17.89 7.91
C ASN A 107 6.74 19.17 8.61
N ALA A 108 5.52 19.16 9.17
CA ALA A 108 5.00 20.27 9.97
C ALA A 108 5.85 20.52 11.23
N SER A 109 6.20 19.46 11.96
CA SER A 109 7.06 19.53 13.14
C SER A 109 8.47 20.04 12.82
N ALA A 110 9.08 19.54 11.74
CA ALA A 110 10.39 20.02 11.29
C ALA A 110 10.38 21.51 10.95
N THR A 111 9.31 21.98 10.28
CA THR A 111 9.12 23.39 9.95
C THR A 111 8.96 24.25 11.21
N ALA A 112 8.14 23.80 12.17
CA ALA A 112 7.94 24.50 13.43
C ALA A 112 9.25 24.58 14.24
N ASN A 113 10.02 23.50 14.31
CA ASN A 113 11.31 23.49 15.00
C ASN A 113 12.32 24.44 14.35
N ALA A 114 12.38 24.49 13.01
CA ALA A 114 13.25 25.41 12.30
C ALA A 114 12.92 26.89 12.54
N LEU A 115 11.63 27.22 12.74
CA LEU A 115 11.17 28.59 12.95
C LEU A 115 11.17 29.03 14.42
N TYR A 116 10.86 28.12 15.35
CA TYR A 116 10.50 28.45 16.73
C TYR A 116 11.27 27.68 17.80
N GLY A 117 12.10 26.68 17.44
CA GLY A 117 12.79 25.78 18.38
C GLY A 117 13.98 26.38 19.14
N LYS A 118 13.94 27.68 19.44
CA LYS A 118 14.95 28.36 20.27
C LYS A 118 14.70 28.15 21.75
#